data_AF-A0A4Q2LNP2-F1
#
_entry.id   AF-A0A4Q2LNP2-F1
#
_cell.length_a   1.000
_cell.length_b   1.000
_cell.length_c   1.000
_cell.angle_alpha   90.00
_cell.angle_beta   90.00
_cell.angle_gamma   90.00
#
_symmetry.space_group_name_H-M   'P 1'
#
loop_
_entity.id
_entity.type
_entity.pdbx_description
1 polymer ?
#
loop_
_entity_poly.entity_id
_entity_poly.type
_entity_poly.pdbx_seq_one_letter_code
_entity_poly.pdbx_strand_id
1 'polypeptide(L)'
;MLPIARVGMLAVMMLIMGVLAACGGGGNYKPQAINEETDRCVICNMAIKDDVYATQIITKDGQSLKFDDLGCLNEWKVRNGTDTIGAAFVRDYNSGEWLKYEKAYYAYDSSFKTPMAYGLLSFESKEEAEAYIADQNAGKLMTAEDLTAHSWEVNHEMMGGEHSHDHDAAHDGEQEDEQNAARDGKREDEHSAARDGEREDEHNAARDGEREDEHNAARDGEQDHKHNAQNGDGGEAEPSSGEHHTDGSQS
;
A
#
# COMPACT_ATOMS: atom_id res chain seq x y z
N MET A 1 59.50 -7.27 -1.40
CA MET A 1 58.90 -6.93 -2.69
C MET A 1 57.60 -7.70 -2.80
N LEU A 2 56.45 -7.09 -2.48
CA LEU A 2 55.16 -7.73 -2.72
C LEU A 2 54.94 -7.80 -4.25
N PRO A 3 54.44 -8.93 -4.79
CA PRO A 3 54.28 -9.08 -6.23
C PRO A 3 53.24 -8.07 -6.72
N ILE A 4 53.59 -7.34 -7.78
CA ILE A 4 52.80 -6.27 -8.41
C ILE A 4 51.35 -6.74 -8.70
N ALA A 5 51.16 -8.03 -9.00
CA ALA A 5 49.85 -8.66 -9.21
C ALA A 5 48.93 -8.64 -7.97
N ARG A 6 49.47 -8.73 -6.75
CA ARG A 6 48.68 -8.68 -5.50
C ARG A 6 48.23 -7.26 -5.15
N VAL A 7 49.02 -6.25 -5.53
CA VAL A 7 48.68 -4.84 -5.32
C VAL A 7 47.55 -4.40 -6.26
N GLY A 8 47.58 -4.86 -7.52
CA GLY A 8 46.49 -4.61 -8.48
C GLY A 8 45.16 -5.24 -8.07
N MET A 9 45.20 -6.49 -7.58
CA MET A 9 43.99 -7.20 -7.14
C MET A 9 43.36 -6.59 -5.87
N LEU A 10 44.19 -6.11 -4.93
CA LEU A 10 43.72 -5.39 -3.74
C LEU A 10 43.15 -4.00 -4.07
N ALA A 11 43.76 -3.29 -5.04
CA ALA A 11 43.26 -1.99 -5.49
C ALA A 11 41.90 -2.09 -6.21
N VAL A 12 41.69 -3.14 -7.02
CA VAL A 12 40.40 -3.40 -7.67
C VAL A 12 39.32 -3.79 -6.65
N MET A 13 39.64 -4.58 -5.63
CA MET A 13 38.71 -4.88 -4.54
C MET A 13 38.34 -3.66 -3.69
N MET A 14 39.30 -2.77 -3.38
CA MET A 14 39.00 -1.50 -2.69
C MET A 14 38.16 -0.53 -3.54
N LEU A 15 38.36 -0.51 -4.86
CA LEU A 15 37.55 0.30 -5.77
C LEU A 15 36.11 -0.22 -5.84
N ILE A 16 35.90 -1.53 -5.88
CA ILE A 16 34.57 -2.17 -5.88
C ILE A 16 33.85 -1.94 -4.53
N MET A 17 34.57 -1.98 -3.41
CA MET A 17 34.02 -1.68 -2.08
C MET A 17 33.59 -0.21 -1.91
N GLY A 18 34.23 0.72 -2.64
CA GLY A 18 33.92 2.15 -2.60
C GLY A 18 32.64 2.56 -3.35
N VAL A 19 32.25 1.80 -4.38
CA VAL A 19 31.05 2.10 -5.18
C VAL A 19 29.75 1.78 -4.42
N LEU A 20 29.78 0.85 -3.46
CA LEU A 20 28.61 0.45 -2.67
C LEU A 20 28.23 1.46 -1.56
N ALA A 21 29.09 2.41 -1.23
CA ALA A 21 28.81 3.42 -0.20
C ALA A 21 28.02 4.64 -0.72
N ALA A 22 27.78 4.73 -2.03
CA ALA A 22 27.16 5.91 -2.66
C ALA A 22 25.62 5.89 -2.71
N CYS A 23 24.97 4.82 -2.23
CA CYS A 23 23.50 4.74 -2.16
C CYS A 23 22.94 5.03 -0.76
N GLY A 24 23.71 5.73 0.08
CA GLY A 24 23.37 6.04 1.47
C GLY A 24 22.72 7.41 1.67
N GLY A 25 21.40 7.48 1.46
CA GLY A 25 20.46 8.21 2.33
C GLY A 25 20.76 9.66 2.70
N GLY A 26 20.61 10.58 1.75
CA GLY A 26 20.46 12.03 1.99
C GLY A 26 19.37 12.61 1.09
N GLY A 27 18.20 11.97 1.07
CA GLY A 27 17.25 12.07 -0.03
C GLY A 27 16.31 13.27 0.04
N ASN A 28 16.30 14.10 -1.00
CA ASN A 28 15.11 14.88 -1.37
C ASN A 28 14.07 13.91 -1.92
N TYR A 29 13.33 13.23 -1.02
CA TYR A 29 12.30 12.26 -1.39
C TYR A 29 11.12 12.98 -2.05
N LYS A 30 10.61 12.40 -3.14
CA LYS A 30 9.49 12.93 -3.91
C LYS A 30 8.45 11.82 -4.13
N PRO A 31 7.15 12.16 -4.14
CA PRO A 31 6.10 11.21 -4.47
C PRO A 31 6.26 10.76 -5.92
N GLN A 32 5.78 9.56 -6.22
CA GLN A 32 5.73 9.02 -7.57
C GLN A 32 4.31 9.11 -8.13
N ALA A 33 4.12 9.07 -9.45
CA ALA A 33 2.77 8.99 -10.01
C ALA A 33 2.10 7.67 -9.62
N ILE A 34 0.77 7.67 -9.52
CA ILE A 34 -0.03 6.45 -9.42
C ILE A 34 -0.19 5.86 -10.82
N ASN A 35 0.03 4.56 -10.95
CA ASN A 35 -0.36 3.77 -12.11
C ASN A 35 -1.58 2.93 -11.72
N GLU A 36 -2.78 3.36 -12.11
CA GLU A 36 -4.03 2.68 -11.75
C GLU A 36 -4.12 1.23 -12.27
N GLU A 37 -3.39 0.88 -13.33
CA GLU A 37 -3.40 -0.48 -13.88
C GLU A 37 -2.71 -1.47 -12.94
N THR A 38 -1.59 -1.05 -12.34
CA THR A 38 -0.67 -1.95 -11.62
C THR A 38 -0.55 -1.68 -10.13
N ASP A 39 -0.76 -0.44 -9.67
CA ASP A 39 -0.55 -0.09 -8.28
C ASP A 39 -1.65 -0.68 -7.39
N ARG A 40 -1.22 -1.30 -6.29
CA ARG A 40 -2.08 -1.91 -5.28
C ARG A 40 -1.67 -1.40 -3.91
N CYS A 41 -2.66 -1.14 -3.07
CA CYS A 41 -2.41 -0.74 -1.68
C CYS A 41 -1.67 -1.87 -0.95
N VAL A 42 -0.55 -1.54 -0.32
CA VAL A 42 0.30 -2.56 0.34
C VAL A 42 -0.33 -3.13 1.62
N ILE A 43 -1.47 -2.58 2.08
CA ILE A 43 -2.20 -3.03 3.26
C ILE A 43 -3.45 -3.83 2.90
N CYS A 44 -4.36 -3.28 2.09
CA CYS A 44 -5.63 -3.93 1.75
C CYS A 44 -5.60 -4.67 0.40
N ASN A 45 -4.53 -4.54 -0.38
CA ASN A 45 -4.38 -5.10 -1.73
C ASN A 45 -5.42 -4.62 -2.77
N MET A 46 -6.16 -3.55 -2.47
CA MET A 46 -7.08 -2.92 -3.43
C MET A 46 -6.33 -2.12 -4.49
N ALA A 47 -6.94 -1.95 -5.66
CA ALA A 47 -6.43 -1.07 -6.72
C ALA A 47 -6.44 0.39 -6.27
N ILE A 48 -5.35 1.10 -6.53
CA ILE A 48 -5.21 2.52 -6.17
C ILE A 48 -5.62 3.37 -7.37
N LYS A 49 -6.56 4.28 -7.14
CA LYS A 49 -6.92 5.33 -8.11
C LYS A 49 -5.98 6.52 -7.97
N ASP A 50 -5.74 7.24 -9.07
CA ASP A 50 -4.98 8.49 -9.03
C ASP A 50 -5.90 9.65 -8.62
N ASP A 51 -6.38 9.60 -7.37
CA ASP A 51 -7.32 10.57 -6.81
C ASP A 51 -6.83 11.17 -5.49
N VAL A 52 -7.72 11.92 -4.83
CA VAL A 52 -7.45 12.68 -3.60
C VAL A 52 -7.23 11.82 -2.36
N TYR A 53 -7.48 10.50 -2.42
CA TYR A 53 -7.31 9.60 -1.29
C TYR A 53 -5.97 8.85 -1.32
N ALA A 54 -5.31 8.82 -2.47
CA ALA A 54 -4.03 8.14 -2.63
C ALA A 54 -2.97 8.74 -1.71
N THR A 55 -2.25 7.87 -0.98
CA THR A 55 -1.14 8.28 -0.12
C THR A 55 0.10 7.43 -0.39
N GLN A 56 1.27 7.94 -0.01
CA GLN A 56 2.54 7.25 -0.25
C GLN A 56 3.51 7.36 0.93
N ILE A 57 4.30 6.31 1.11
CA ILE A 57 5.55 6.34 1.88
C ILE A 57 6.69 6.09 0.90
N ILE A 58 7.68 6.99 0.90
CA ILE A 58 8.96 6.77 0.24
C ILE A 58 9.97 6.37 1.30
N THR A 59 10.49 5.15 1.22
CA THR A 59 11.48 4.61 2.17
C THR A 59 12.87 5.21 1.90
N LYS A 60 13.79 5.05 2.86
CA LYS A 60 15.14 5.63 2.80
C LYS A 60 15.97 5.12 1.62
N ASP A 61 15.71 3.89 1.19
CA ASP A 61 16.29 3.23 0.01
C ASP A 61 15.54 3.55 -1.29
N GLY A 62 14.46 4.32 -1.24
CA GLY A 62 13.76 4.88 -2.39
C GLY A 62 12.58 4.06 -2.92
N GLN A 63 12.16 3.00 -2.23
CA GLN A 63 10.93 2.28 -2.56
C GLN A 63 9.71 3.18 -2.31
N SER A 64 8.76 3.18 -3.25
CA SER A 64 7.46 3.83 -3.11
C SER A 64 6.42 2.80 -2.68
N LEU A 65 5.95 2.93 -1.45
CA LEU A 65 4.81 2.20 -0.91
C LEU A 65 3.58 3.08 -1.09
N LYS A 66 2.53 2.54 -1.69
CA LYS A 66 1.32 3.29 -2.03
C LYS A 66 0.12 2.71 -1.31
N PHE A 67 -0.82 3.58 -0.98
CA PHE A 67 -2.03 3.25 -0.26
C PHE A 67 -3.22 3.98 -0.90
N ASP A 68 -4.38 3.34 -0.86
CA ASP A 68 -5.66 3.88 -1.31
C ASP A 68 -6.36 4.74 -0.25
N ASP A 69 -5.91 4.65 1.00
CA ASP A 69 -6.46 5.40 2.12
C ASP A 69 -5.36 5.78 3.13
N LEU A 70 -5.55 6.89 3.82
CA LEU A 70 -4.63 7.39 4.84
C LEU A 70 -4.57 6.46 6.05
N GLY A 71 -5.67 5.79 6.40
CA GLY A 71 -5.67 4.77 7.46
C GLY A 71 -4.80 3.55 7.11
N CYS A 72 -4.76 3.13 5.85
CA CYS A 72 -3.84 2.09 5.39
C CYS A 72 -2.37 2.55 5.52
N LEU A 73 -2.04 3.79 5.17
CA LEU A 73 -0.70 4.33 5.41
C LEU A 73 -0.33 4.26 6.90
N ASN A 74 -1.24 4.65 7.80
CA ASN A 74 -0.99 4.59 9.23
C ASN A 74 -0.83 3.14 9.73
N GLU A 75 -1.69 2.23 9.28
CA GLU A 75 -1.58 0.81 9.64
C GLU A 75 -0.22 0.23 9.25
N TRP A 76 0.32 0.61 8.10
CA TRP A 76 1.68 0.24 7.71
C TRP A 76 2.73 0.77 8.69
N LYS A 77 2.64 2.04 9.11
CA LYS A 77 3.55 2.64 10.10
C LYS A 77 3.51 1.89 11.44
N VAL A 78 2.31 1.49 11.89
CA VAL A 78 2.15 0.72 13.13
C VAL A 78 2.78 -0.67 13.02
N ARG A 79 2.59 -1.36 11.89
CA ARG A 79 3.10 -2.72 11.68
C ARG A 79 4.62 -2.78 11.46
N ASN A 80 5.21 -1.77 10.81
CA ASN A 80 6.59 -1.82 10.34
C ASN A 80 7.53 -0.84 11.07
N GLY A 81 6.98 0.08 11.87
CA GLY A 81 7.73 1.20 12.44
C GLY A 81 8.00 2.30 11.41
N THR A 82 8.68 3.36 11.87
CA THR A 82 8.93 4.56 11.05
C THR A 82 10.41 4.76 10.69
N ASP A 83 11.31 3.90 11.18
CA ASP A 83 12.77 4.09 11.05
C ASP A 83 13.26 4.02 9.60
N THR A 84 12.53 3.34 8.72
CA THR A 84 12.87 3.18 7.30
C THR A 84 12.21 4.25 6.42
N ILE A 85 11.36 5.12 6.97
CA ILE A 85 10.66 6.15 6.20
C ILE A 85 11.62 7.28 5.85
N GLY A 86 11.68 7.62 4.56
CA GLY A 86 12.36 8.82 4.05
C GLY A 86 11.41 10.03 4.03
N ALA A 87 10.21 9.86 3.49
CA ALA A 87 9.12 10.83 3.54
C ALA A 87 7.75 10.14 3.38
N ALA A 88 6.69 10.79 3.86
CA ALA A 88 5.31 10.38 3.61
C ALA A 88 4.55 11.50 2.91
N PHE A 89 3.62 11.14 2.02
CA PHE A 89 2.87 12.06 1.19
C PHE A 89 1.38 11.71 1.21
N VAL A 90 0.57 12.77 1.15
CA VAL A 90 -0.90 12.71 1.04
C VAL A 90 -1.32 13.62 -0.11
N ARG A 91 -2.52 13.42 -0.64
CA ARG A 91 -3.09 14.29 -1.67
C ARG A 91 -3.92 15.39 -1.02
N ASP A 92 -3.75 16.62 -1.50
CA ASP A 92 -4.67 17.69 -1.15
C ASP A 92 -6.07 17.36 -1.68
N TYR A 93 -7.09 17.51 -0.84
CA TYR A 93 -8.46 17.12 -1.18
C TYR A 93 -9.08 17.97 -2.28
N ASN A 94 -8.66 19.24 -2.40
CA ASN A 94 -9.25 20.17 -3.36
C ASN A 94 -8.57 20.12 -4.73
N SER A 95 -7.24 20.10 -4.73
CA SER A 95 -6.43 20.16 -5.95
C SER A 95 -5.94 18.81 -6.43
N GLY A 96 -5.87 17.81 -5.55
CA GLY A 96 -5.19 16.55 -5.80
C GLY A 96 -3.67 16.69 -5.86
N GLU A 97 -3.07 17.81 -5.48
CA GLU A 97 -1.61 17.94 -5.46
C GLU A 97 -0.97 17.14 -4.32
N TRP A 98 0.29 16.74 -4.49
CA TRP A 98 1.01 16.01 -3.44
C TRP A 98 1.51 16.95 -2.34
N LEU A 99 1.12 16.64 -1.11
CA LEU A 99 1.57 17.31 0.11
C LEU A 99 2.46 16.39 0.92
N LYS A 100 3.43 16.97 1.64
CA LYS A 100 4.13 16.24 2.70
C LYS A 100 3.14 15.97 3.84
N TYR A 101 3.09 14.73 4.29
CA TYR A 101 2.21 14.29 5.38
C TYR A 101 2.35 15.22 6.61
N GLU A 102 3.57 15.52 7.04
CA GLU A 102 3.81 16.36 8.22
C GLU A 102 3.49 17.85 8.03
N LYS A 103 3.09 18.27 6.83
CA LYS A 103 2.76 19.67 6.50
C LYS A 103 1.29 19.87 6.13
N ALA A 104 0.52 18.79 5.97
CA ALA A 104 -0.90 18.88 5.69
C ALA A 104 -1.71 19.17 6.95
N TYR A 105 -2.89 19.72 6.73
CA TYR A 105 -3.98 19.79 7.72
C TYR A 105 -5.00 18.70 7.39
N TYR A 106 -5.69 18.21 8.41
CA TYR A 106 -6.62 17.11 8.25
C TYR A 106 -8.00 17.47 8.79
N ALA A 107 -9.03 17.11 8.03
CA ALA A 107 -10.39 17.05 8.54
C ALA A 107 -10.73 15.59 8.83
N TYR A 108 -11.18 15.33 10.05
CA TYR A 108 -11.62 14.01 10.44
C TYR A 108 -13.06 14.03 10.95
N ASP A 109 -13.86 13.10 10.45
CA ASP A 109 -15.11 12.66 11.06
C ASP A 109 -15.33 11.20 10.66
N SER A 110 -15.82 10.36 11.58
CA SER A 110 -16.14 8.97 11.26
C SER A 110 -17.21 8.83 10.17
N SER A 111 -17.96 9.89 9.87
CA SER A 111 -18.96 9.95 8.80
C SER A 111 -18.42 10.37 7.43
N PHE A 112 -17.16 10.84 7.35
CA PHE A 112 -16.55 11.21 6.07
C PHE A 112 -16.25 9.98 5.22
N LYS A 113 -16.66 10.04 3.95
CA LYS A 113 -16.47 8.93 3.01
C LYS A 113 -15.04 8.94 2.49
N THR A 114 -14.37 7.82 2.70
CA THR A 114 -13.00 7.53 2.25
C THR A 114 -12.96 6.07 1.80
N PRO A 115 -12.04 5.66 0.90
CA PRO A 115 -12.04 4.33 0.31
C PRO A 115 -12.10 3.19 1.33
N MET A 116 -11.42 3.36 2.48
CA MET A 116 -11.38 2.37 3.55
C MET A 116 -12.10 2.83 4.83
N ALA A 117 -12.98 3.84 4.71
CA ALA A 117 -13.86 4.33 5.77
C ALA A 117 -13.15 4.76 7.07
N TYR A 118 -11.93 5.30 6.96
CA TYR A 118 -11.21 5.90 8.09
C TYR A 118 -11.60 7.37 8.36
N GLY A 119 -12.30 8.00 7.41
CA GLY A 119 -12.93 9.30 7.61
C GLY A 119 -11.95 10.49 7.71
N LEU A 120 -10.78 10.36 7.09
CA LEU A 120 -9.71 11.36 7.17
C LEU A 120 -9.40 11.94 5.78
N LEU A 121 -9.44 13.26 5.67
CA LEU A 121 -9.15 14.01 4.44
C LEU A 121 -8.02 15.01 4.69
N SER A 122 -7.13 15.19 3.72
CA SER A 122 -5.97 16.09 3.81
C SER A 122 -6.14 17.37 3.00
N PHE A 123 -5.63 18.48 3.53
CA PHE A 123 -5.71 19.81 2.94
C PHE A 123 -4.36 20.51 3.01
N GLU A 124 -4.05 21.33 2.00
CA GLU A 124 -2.84 22.15 1.95
C GLU A 124 -2.85 23.23 3.04
N SER A 125 -4.01 23.85 3.25
CA SER A 125 -4.19 24.94 4.21
C SER A 125 -5.14 24.58 5.33
N LYS A 126 -4.94 25.25 6.48
CA LYS A 126 -5.81 25.13 7.63
C LYS A 126 -7.22 25.63 7.30
N GLU A 127 -7.27 26.75 6.58
CA GLU A 127 -8.48 27.45 6.21
C GLU A 127 -9.39 26.57 5.33
N GLU A 128 -8.82 25.78 4.43
CA GLU A 128 -9.58 24.84 3.59
C GLU A 128 -10.13 23.67 4.39
N ALA A 129 -9.36 23.09 5.31
CA ALA A 129 -9.86 22.04 6.19
C ALA A 129 -11.00 22.54 7.09
N GLU A 130 -10.86 23.75 7.66
CA GLU A 130 -11.92 24.38 8.46
C GLU A 130 -13.16 24.71 7.63
N ALA A 131 -12.98 25.15 6.39
CA ALA A 131 -14.09 25.40 5.46
C ALA A 131 -14.84 24.11 5.12
N TYR A 132 -14.13 23.00 4.86
CA TYR A 132 -14.74 21.70 4.63
C TYR A 132 -15.55 21.23 5.84
N ILE A 133 -14.98 21.29 7.04
CA ILE A 133 -15.65 20.92 8.29
C ILE A 133 -16.93 21.75 8.50
N ALA A 134 -16.85 23.05 8.25
CA ALA A 134 -18.01 23.94 8.37
C ALA A 134 -19.11 23.61 7.35
N ASP A 135 -18.74 23.31 6.10
CA ASP A 135 -19.67 22.93 5.03
C ASP A 135 -20.36 21.58 5.31
N GLN A 136 -19.61 20.60 5.83
CA GLN A 136 -20.16 19.31 6.23
C GLN A 136 -20.95 19.38 7.55
N ASN A 137 -20.84 20.47 8.30
CA ASN A 137 -21.38 20.62 9.66
C ASN A 137 -20.97 19.44 10.56
N ALA A 138 -19.76 18.91 10.36
CA ALA A 138 -19.21 17.73 11.01
C ALA A 138 -17.69 17.73 10.94
N GLY A 139 -17.05 16.99 11.85
CA GLY A 139 -15.62 16.80 11.88
C GLY A 139 -14.80 17.75 12.76
N LYS A 140 -13.52 17.40 12.88
CA LYS A 140 -12.50 18.13 13.64
C LYS A 140 -11.28 18.38 12.77
N LEU A 141 -10.70 19.57 12.96
CA LEU A 141 -9.40 19.92 12.40
C LEU A 141 -8.30 19.19 13.19
N MET A 142 -7.32 18.65 12.49
CA MET A 142 -6.17 17.94 13.06
C MET A 142 -4.88 18.29 12.30
N THR A 143 -3.73 18.21 12.97
CA THR A 143 -2.40 18.21 12.35
C THR A 143 -1.82 16.80 12.32
N ALA A 144 -0.68 16.61 11.65
CA ALA A 144 0.04 15.34 11.69
C ALA A 144 0.47 14.92 13.12
N GLU A 145 0.64 15.86 14.04
CA GLU A 145 0.95 15.57 15.44
C GLU A 145 -0.28 14.99 16.15
N ASP A 146 -1.47 15.57 15.92
CA ASP A 146 -2.72 15.06 16.47
C ASP A 146 -3.03 13.62 16.02
N LEU A 147 -2.60 13.26 14.81
CA LEU A 147 -2.77 11.91 14.26
C LEU A 147 -2.00 10.82 15.02
N THR A 148 -0.97 11.19 15.78
CA THR A 148 -0.22 10.22 16.62
C THR A 148 -1.04 9.69 17.79
N ALA A 149 -2.01 10.47 18.27
CA ALA A 149 -2.93 10.10 19.34
C ALA A 149 -4.34 9.77 18.83
N HIS A 150 -4.55 9.77 17.51
CA HIS A 150 -5.83 9.52 16.90
C HIS A 150 -6.23 8.04 16.95
N SER A 151 -7.52 7.77 17.21
CA SER A 151 -8.12 6.44 17.10
C SER A 151 -8.43 6.12 15.63
N TRP A 152 -7.67 5.20 15.05
CA TRP A 152 -7.79 4.78 13.64
C TRP A 152 -8.87 3.71 13.44
N GLU A 153 -10.09 3.98 13.92
CA GLU A 153 -11.22 3.06 13.81
C GLU A 153 -11.86 3.17 12.43
N VAL A 154 -12.11 2.01 11.81
CA VAL A 154 -12.85 1.93 10.53
C VAL A 154 -14.34 2.05 10.82
N ASN A 155 -15.05 2.87 10.05
CA ASN A 155 -16.50 2.88 10.10
C ASN A 155 -17.07 1.69 9.32
N HIS A 156 -17.38 0.60 10.05
CA HIS A 156 -17.91 -0.63 9.46
C HIS A 156 -19.30 -0.46 8.81
N GLU A 157 -20.10 0.51 9.22
CA GLU A 157 -21.42 0.76 8.61
C GLU A 157 -21.28 1.23 7.16
N MET A 158 -20.17 1.92 6.82
CA MET A 158 -19.90 2.35 5.45
C MET A 158 -19.37 1.26 4.54
N MET A 159 -18.82 0.19 5.10
CA MET A 159 -18.24 -0.93 4.34
C MET A 159 -19.27 -2.02 4.01
N GLY A 160 -20.49 -1.93 4.56
CA GLY A 160 -21.57 -2.91 4.43
C GLY A 160 -22.49 -2.70 3.22
N GLY A 161 -21.93 -2.45 2.03
CA GLY A 161 -22.66 -2.48 0.77
C GLY A 161 -22.57 -3.86 0.12
N GLU A 162 -23.71 -4.53 -0.04
CA GLU A 162 -23.86 -5.92 -0.50
C GLU A 162 -23.13 -6.22 -1.83
N HIS A 163 -22.07 -7.04 -1.77
CA HIS A 163 -21.62 -7.85 -2.90
C HIS A 163 -21.84 -9.33 -2.57
N SER A 164 -23.12 -9.73 -2.51
CA SER A 164 -23.49 -11.13 -2.63
C SER A 164 -23.36 -11.55 -4.10
N HIS A 165 -22.18 -12.04 -4.49
CA HIS A 165 -22.10 -12.92 -5.64
C HIS A 165 -22.61 -14.29 -5.18
N ASP A 166 -23.91 -14.53 -5.37
CA ASP A 166 -24.47 -15.88 -5.35
C ASP A 166 -23.78 -16.70 -6.44
N HIS A 167 -22.84 -17.54 -6.02
CA HIS A 167 -22.46 -18.72 -6.78
C HIS A 167 -23.37 -19.85 -6.31
N ASP A 168 -24.52 -19.98 -6.98
CA ASP A 168 -25.30 -21.22 -6.97
C ASP A 168 -24.43 -22.33 -7.58
N ALA A 169 -23.67 -23.01 -6.73
CA ALA A 169 -23.08 -24.30 -7.05
C ALA A 169 -24.21 -25.32 -7.06
N ALA A 170 -24.69 -25.65 -8.26
CA ALA A 170 -25.50 -26.82 -8.51
C ALA A 170 -24.73 -28.07 -8.05
N HIS A 171 -25.21 -28.68 -6.97
CA HIS A 171 -24.85 -30.06 -6.62
C HIS A 171 -25.98 -30.99 -7.03
N ASP A 172 -25.55 -31.98 -7.81
CA ASP A 172 -26.22 -33.16 -8.27
C ASP A 172 -26.72 -34.06 -7.13
N GLY A 173 -27.85 -34.72 -7.37
CA GLY A 173 -28.45 -35.68 -6.45
C GLY A 173 -29.57 -36.43 -7.15
N GLU A 174 -29.19 -37.50 -7.83
CA GLU A 174 -30.06 -38.44 -8.53
C GLU A 174 -31.10 -39.09 -7.60
N GLN A 175 -32.32 -39.28 -8.10
CA GLN A 175 -33.19 -40.40 -7.73
C GLN A 175 -34.25 -40.64 -8.81
N GLU A 176 -34.26 -41.87 -9.30
CA GLU A 176 -35.15 -42.43 -10.32
C GLU A 176 -36.58 -42.62 -9.76
N ASP A 177 -37.62 -42.49 -10.61
CA ASP A 177 -38.62 -43.56 -10.84
C ASP A 177 -39.77 -43.11 -11.78
N GLU A 178 -39.83 -43.83 -12.91
CA GLU A 178 -40.99 -44.47 -13.54
C GLU A 178 -42.22 -43.70 -14.10
N GLN A 179 -42.35 -43.86 -15.44
CA GLN A 179 -43.54 -44.24 -16.23
C GLN A 179 -44.67 -43.21 -16.49
N ASN A 180 -44.82 -42.77 -17.75
CA ASN A 180 -45.78 -43.37 -18.70
C ASN A 180 -45.80 -42.69 -20.09
N ALA A 181 -46.08 -43.52 -21.09
CA ALA A 181 -46.05 -43.27 -22.52
C ALA A 181 -47.20 -42.40 -23.06
N ALA A 182 -46.97 -41.70 -24.19
CA ALA A 182 -47.54 -42.05 -25.51
C ALA A 182 -47.49 -40.87 -26.51
N ARG A 183 -47.10 -41.22 -27.76
CA ARG A 183 -47.80 -40.90 -29.02
C ARG A 183 -47.02 -40.09 -30.07
N ASP A 184 -46.58 -40.85 -31.08
CA ASP A 184 -46.62 -40.65 -32.54
C ASP A 184 -47.01 -39.28 -33.11
N GLY A 185 -46.22 -38.81 -34.09
CA GLY A 185 -46.67 -37.83 -35.07
C GLY A 185 -45.57 -37.37 -36.03
N LYS A 186 -45.62 -37.86 -37.27
CA LYS A 186 -44.69 -37.61 -38.39
C LYS A 186 -45.22 -36.50 -39.33
N ARG A 187 -44.30 -35.88 -40.09
CA ARG A 187 -44.45 -35.04 -41.34
C ARG A 187 -44.74 -33.55 -41.13
N GLU A 188 -43.84 -32.66 -41.59
CA GLU A 188 -43.53 -32.13 -42.95
C GLU A 188 -44.41 -30.92 -43.29
N ASP A 189 -43.76 -29.85 -43.79
CA ASP A 189 -44.21 -28.77 -44.71
C ASP A 189 -43.28 -27.55 -44.48
N GLU A 190 -42.17 -27.44 -45.22
CA GLU A 190 -42.04 -26.70 -46.48
C GLU A 190 -42.35 -25.19 -46.38
N HIS A 191 -41.29 -24.36 -46.41
CA HIS A 191 -41.30 -23.13 -47.20
C HIS A 191 -39.92 -22.91 -47.84
N SER A 192 -39.95 -22.93 -49.17
CA SER A 192 -38.84 -22.75 -50.09
C SER A 192 -38.84 -21.34 -50.68
N ALA A 193 -37.66 -20.89 -51.13
CA ALA A 193 -37.31 -19.84 -52.11
C ALA A 193 -36.27 -18.85 -51.54
N ALA A 194 -34.98 -19.12 -51.66
CA ALA A 194 -34.13 -18.97 -52.86
C ALA A 194 -33.73 -17.52 -53.18
N ARG A 195 -32.42 -17.23 -53.08
CA ARG A 195 -31.60 -16.49 -54.08
C ARG A 195 -30.12 -16.45 -53.68
N ASP A 196 -29.40 -17.43 -54.21
CA ASP A 196 -28.18 -17.41 -55.04
C ASP A 196 -27.24 -16.17 -55.06
N GLY A 197 -25.93 -16.49 -55.02
CA GLY A 197 -24.79 -15.68 -55.46
C GLY A 197 -23.55 -15.87 -54.56
N GLU A 198 -22.75 -16.94 -54.76
CA GLU A 198 -21.41 -16.92 -55.41
C GLU A 198 -20.43 -15.90 -54.77
N ARG A 199 -19.19 -16.17 -54.34
CA ARG A 199 -18.18 -17.20 -54.64
C ARG A 199 -16.97 -16.98 -53.68
N GLU A 200 -16.25 -18.06 -53.32
CA GLU A 200 -14.78 -18.26 -53.37
C GLU A 200 -13.86 -17.12 -52.81
N ASP A 201 -12.91 -17.28 -51.85
CA ASP A 201 -11.81 -18.26 -51.77
C ASP A 201 -10.99 -18.18 -50.45
N GLU A 202 -10.53 -19.36 -50.00
CA GLU A 202 -9.17 -19.76 -49.57
C GLU A 202 -8.40 -19.16 -48.34
N HIS A 203 -8.19 -20.07 -47.38
CA HIS A 203 -6.92 -20.62 -46.82
C HIS A 203 -5.93 -19.85 -45.90
N ASN A 204 -5.62 -20.59 -44.81
CA ASN A 204 -4.39 -20.79 -44.02
C ASN A 204 -4.41 -20.17 -42.61
N ALA A 205 -4.42 -20.92 -41.50
CA ALA A 205 -3.67 -22.10 -41.04
C ALA A 205 -2.20 -21.84 -40.64
N ALA A 206 -1.90 -22.28 -39.40
CA ALA A 206 -0.60 -22.48 -38.75
C ALA A 206 0.04 -21.22 -38.11
N ARG A 207 0.66 -21.25 -36.92
CA ARG A 207 1.04 -22.35 -36.02
C ARG A 207 1.52 -21.79 -34.67
N ASP A 208 1.12 -22.47 -33.61
CA ASP A 208 1.83 -22.91 -32.40
C ASP A 208 3.25 -22.38 -32.10
N GLY A 209 3.47 -22.06 -30.82
CA GLY A 209 4.77 -21.90 -30.18
C GLY A 209 4.65 -22.01 -28.66
N GLU A 210 4.71 -23.23 -28.16
CA GLU A 210 4.77 -23.59 -26.73
C GLU A 210 6.16 -23.39 -26.09
N ARG A 211 6.17 -23.37 -24.73
CA ARG A 211 7.22 -23.77 -23.75
C ARG A 211 8.34 -22.77 -23.42
N GLU A 212 8.90 -22.73 -22.21
CA GLU A 212 8.82 -23.64 -21.05
C GLU A 212 9.23 -22.88 -19.76
N ASP A 213 8.88 -23.51 -18.64
CA ASP A 213 9.04 -23.12 -17.24
C ASP A 213 10.51 -23.06 -16.76
N GLU A 214 10.80 -22.20 -15.77
CA GLU A 214 11.82 -22.52 -14.76
C GLU A 214 11.41 -22.03 -13.36
N HIS A 215 11.08 -23.01 -12.51
CA HIS A 215 11.03 -22.90 -11.06
C HIS A 215 12.45 -22.88 -10.49
N ASN A 216 12.70 -22.07 -9.46
CA ASN A 216 13.82 -22.29 -8.55
C ASN A 216 13.39 -22.16 -7.10
N ALA A 217 13.38 -23.29 -6.40
CA ALA A 217 13.34 -23.40 -4.95
C ALA A 217 14.55 -24.24 -4.51
N ALA A 218 15.27 -23.74 -3.51
CA ALA A 218 15.96 -24.43 -2.42
C ALA A 218 17.27 -23.73 -2.05
N ARG A 219 17.41 -23.28 -0.79
CA ARG A 219 18.07 -24.08 0.25
C ARG A 219 18.24 -23.30 1.55
N ASP A 220 17.96 -24.03 2.61
CA ASP A 220 18.25 -23.76 4.01
C ASP A 220 19.76 -23.63 4.27
N GLY A 221 20.11 -22.78 5.24
CA GLY A 221 21.47 -22.53 5.68
C GLY A 221 21.49 -21.84 7.04
N GLU A 222 21.24 -22.62 8.08
CA GLU A 222 21.48 -22.30 9.49
C GLU A 222 22.97 -22.06 9.77
N GLN A 223 23.33 -20.90 10.35
CA GLN A 223 24.57 -20.75 11.14
C GLN A 223 24.38 -19.80 12.33
N ASP A 224 24.71 -20.36 13.49
CA ASP A 224 24.75 -19.78 14.82
C ASP A 224 25.59 -18.50 14.93
N HIS A 225 25.10 -17.51 15.67
CA HIS A 225 25.99 -16.64 16.44
C HIS A 225 25.55 -16.52 17.90
N LYS A 226 26.48 -16.97 18.73
CA LYS A 226 26.50 -16.99 20.19
C LYS A 226 26.42 -15.58 20.79
N HIS A 227 25.90 -15.56 22.02
CA HIS A 227 25.95 -14.46 22.97
C HIS A 227 27.31 -13.72 22.99
N ASN A 228 27.25 -12.39 23.05
CA ASN A 228 28.19 -11.61 23.83
C ASN A 228 27.41 -10.62 24.70
N ALA A 229 27.17 -11.02 25.95
CA ALA A 229 26.84 -10.14 27.05
C ALA A 229 28.11 -9.94 27.87
N GLN A 230 28.57 -8.71 27.98
CA GLN A 230 29.57 -8.17 28.90
C GLN A 230 29.81 -6.71 28.48
N ASN A 231 29.96 -5.69 29.31
CA ASN A 231 29.71 -5.38 30.72
C ASN A 231 30.19 -3.92 30.87
N GLY A 232 29.61 -3.18 31.80
CA GLY A 232 30.06 -1.85 32.23
C GLY A 232 28.84 -0.96 32.44
N ASP A 233 28.17 -0.93 33.58
CA ASP A 233 28.64 -0.79 34.97
C ASP A 233 29.62 0.37 35.19
N GLY A 234 29.21 1.26 36.11
CA GLY A 234 30.08 2.19 36.80
C GLY A 234 29.84 3.66 36.50
N GLY A 235 29.13 4.36 37.39
CA GLY A 235 29.20 5.82 37.44
C GLY A 235 28.12 6.55 38.23
N GLU A 236 27.82 6.08 39.45
CA GLU A 236 27.06 6.85 40.44
C GLU A 236 27.81 8.10 40.92
N ALA A 237 27.02 8.97 41.56
CA ALA A 237 27.37 10.01 42.54
C ALA A 237 27.59 11.44 42.02
N GLU A 238 27.09 12.51 42.65
CA GLU A 238 26.17 12.79 43.77
C GLU A 238 25.99 14.34 43.75
N PRO A 239 25.05 14.92 44.49
CA PRO A 239 24.60 16.30 44.32
C PRO A 239 25.46 17.31 45.10
N SER A 240 25.73 18.47 44.49
CA SER A 240 26.35 19.60 45.20
C SER A 240 25.28 20.47 45.84
N SER A 241 25.23 20.36 47.17
CA SER A 241 24.71 21.33 48.14
C SER A 241 25.12 22.79 47.87
N GLY A 242 24.26 23.72 48.32
CA GLY A 242 24.59 25.15 48.41
C GLY A 242 23.45 25.97 48.99
N GLU A 243 23.30 25.91 50.31
CA GLU A 243 22.44 26.78 51.13
C GLU A 243 22.88 28.26 51.04
N HIS A 244 21.96 29.21 51.26
CA HIS A 244 21.94 30.18 52.39
C HIS A 244 21.22 31.51 52.05
N HIS A 245 20.30 31.89 52.97
CA HIS A 245 20.04 33.25 53.50
C HIS A 245 19.46 34.32 52.55
N THR A 246 18.61 35.27 52.93
CA THR A 246 17.89 35.66 54.17
C THR A 246 16.93 36.78 53.74
N ASP A 247 15.80 36.88 54.44
CA ASP A 247 15.14 38.09 54.96
C ASP A 247 14.85 39.31 54.05
N GLY A 248 13.67 39.90 54.22
CA GLY A 248 13.34 41.17 53.58
C GLY A 248 11.86 41.49 53.45
N SER A 249 11.20 41.69 54.59
CA SER A 249 9.95 42.46 54.70
C SER A 249 10.10 43.90 54.18
N GLN A 250 8.95 44.57 54.01
CA GLN A 250 8.68 45.98 53.65
C GLN A 250 8.48 46.16 52.13
N SER A 251 7.36 46.72 51.64
CA SER A 251 6.27 47.50 52.23
C SER A 251 5.13 47.59 51.23
#